data_AF-A0AAU5Z199-F1
#
_entry.id   AF-A0AAU5Z199-F1
#
_cell.length_a   1.000
_cell.length_b   1.000
_cell.length_c   1.000
_cell.angle_alpha   90.00
_cell.angle_beta   90.00
_cell.angle_gamma   90.00
#
_symmetry.space_group_name_H-M   'P 1'
#
loop_
_entity.id
_entity.type
_entity.pdbx_description
1 polymer ?
#
loop_
_entity_poly.entity_id
_entity_poly.type
_entity_poly.pdbx_seq_one_letter_code
_entity_poly.pdbx_strand_id
1 'polypeptide(L)'
;MRQGNEGRGFAAVVIIVLLAFLAAGTASNLVRNPQPRLVADGVPGRTAPHTTSSLGGGGEQYGDLIRHALSDLDALTLPSGATLAGWDGPWRYVWPRDASFVAAARCSIGQYDEAFKVLSFLNGVRPRTGRWEARYTETGGLIGDGREPQLDGSGWVLWATWFCRGGSRYWELVRESAEQIVAELNADGLPGPSADYWERPESQVTLGTVAPLLAGLRCAVLIATEQHRPDEATRWRAALDKLSKATDRAFGPDYPRTPGRATSFVEPGVDPVQLGGGADAIITVLGPPFAPAREAVSTAIDRARAVLTQPNGGVTPGEDWRADGVSWTPQTALFALSAAARGDDTTADALLTWLDRHRTSTGALPEKVNRDLQPAGEAPLSWTAALVVLAGTALQNALPTPG
;
A
#
# COMPACT_ATOMS: atom_id res chain seq x y z
N MET A 1 54.73 -24.94 -21.53
CA MET A 1 53.85 -23.76 -21.36
C MET A 1 52.86 -23.64 -22.52
N ARG A 2 51.75 -24.38 -22.51
CA ARG A 2 50.59 -24.19 -23.42
C ARG A 2 49.36 -24.84 -22.76
N GLN A 3 48.81 -24.20 -21.72
CA GLN A 3 47.55 -24.62 -21.08
C GLN A 3 46.73 -23.42 -20.56
N GLY A 4 46.93 -22.23 -21.13
CA GLY A 4 46.31 -20.99 -20.64
C GLY A 4 45.20 -20.38 -21.51
N ASN A 5 44.88 -20.95 -22.68
CA ASN A 5 44.07 -20.25 -23.69
C ASN A 5 42.68 -20.86 -23.97
N GLU A 6 42.44 -22.14 -23.62
CA GLU A 6 41.15 -22.80 -23.91
C GLU A 6 40.04 -22.40 -22.93
N GLY A 7 40.36 -22.17 -21.64
CA GLY A 7 39.38 -21.75 -20.64
C GLY A 7 38.84 -20.32 -20.83
N ARG A 8 39.63 -19.43 -21.47
CA ARG A 8 39.23 -18.04 -21.74
C ARG A 8 38.23 -17.93 -22.90
N GLY A 9 38.40 -18.76 -23.94
CA GLY A 9 37.47 -18.82 -25.07
C GLY A 9 36.09 -19.35 -24.65
N PHE A 10 36.06 -20.40 -23.84
CA PHE A 10 34.81 -20.95 -23.32
C PHE A 10 34.06 -19.95 -22.43
N ALA A 11 34.74 -19.30 -21.48
CA ALA A 11 34.13 -18.29 -20.62
C ALA A 11 33.59 -17.09 -21.42
N ALA A 12 34.32 -16.62 -22.44
CA ALA A 12 33.86 -15.53 -23.32
C ALA A 12 32.61 -15.92 -24.12
N VAL A 13 32.56 -17.15 -24.66
CA VAL A 13 31.38 -17.67 -25.38
C VAL A 13 30.18 -17.77 -24.44
N VAL A 14 30.36 -18.28 -23.21
CA VAL A 14 29.28 -18.36 -22.21
C VAL A 14 28.76 -16.97 -21.86
N ILE A 15 29.63 -15.98 -21.66
CA ILE A 15 29.23 -14.59 -21.38
C ILE A 15 28.44 -14.00 -22.56
N ILE A 16 28.92 -14.17 -23.79
CA ILE A 16 28.24 -13.66 -25.00
C ILE A 16 26.86 -14.30 -25.15
N VAL A 17 26.76 -15.62 -24.93
CA VAL A 17 25.49 -16.34 -24.98
C VAL A 17 24.53 -15.84 -23.89
N LEU A 18 25.00 -15.68 -22.65
CA LEU A 18 24.19 -15.12 -21.55
C LEU A 18 23.70 -13.70 -21.86
N LEU A 19 24.56 -12.83 -22.38
CA LEU A 19 24.20 -11.47 -22.78
C LEU A 19 23.17 -11.47 -23.92
N ALA A 20 23.31 -12.38 -24.89
CA ALA A 20 22.34 -12.52 -25.98
C ALA A 20 20.97 -13.01 -25.48
N PHE A 21 20.94 -13.97 -24.55
CA PHE A 21 19.71 -14.43 -23.90
C PHE A 21 19.06 -13.32 -23.05
N LEU A 22 19.86 -12.56 -22.29
CA LEU A 22 19.39 -11.38 -21.55
C LEU A 22 18.79 -10.35 -22.50
N ALA A 23 19.50 -9.97 -23.56
CA ALA A 23 19.03 -8.98 -24.54
C ALA A 23 17.76 -9.44 -25.26
N ALA A 24 17.68 -10.70 -25.68
CA ALA A 24 16.49 -11.28 -26.29
C ALA A 24 15.31 -11.34 -25.31
N GLY A 25 15.57 -11.67 -24.03
CA GLY A 25 14.61 -11.63 -22.95
C GLY A 25 14.07 -10.22 -22.72
N THR A 26 14.94 -9.22 -22.64
CA THR A 26 14.57 -7.80 -22.52
C THR A 26 13.73 -7.34 -23.71
N ALA A 27 14.12 -7.66 -24.94
CA ALA A 27 13.36 -7.30 -26.14
C ALA A 27 11.98 -7.97 -26.17
N SER A 28 11.89 -9.26 -25.84
CA SER A 28 10.61 -9.97 -25.74
C SER A 28 9.73 -9.39 -24.64
N ASN A 29 10.31 -8.95 -23.53
CA ASN A 29 9.58 -8.33 -22.42
C ASN A 29 9.01 -6.97 -22.83
N LEU A 30 9.80 -6.14 -23.53
CA LEU A 30 9.35 -4.84 -24.05
C LEU A 30 8.17 -4.96 -25.04
N VAL A 31 8.13 -6.03 -25.84
CA VAL A 31 7.02 -6.30 -26.76
C VAL A 31 5.78 -6.82 -26.03
N ARG A 32 5.96 -7.70 -25.03
CA ARG A 32 4.84 -8.26 -24.25
C ARG A 32 4.21 -7.25 -23.29
N ASN A 33 5.00 -6.30 -22.79
CA ASN A 33 4.58 -5.29 -21.82
C ASN A 33 4.81 -3.88 -22.37
N PRO A 34 3.94 -3.38 -23.27
CA PRO A 34 4.01 -2.00 -23.73
C PRO A 34 3.89 -1.03 -22.55
N GLN A 35 4.60 0.10 -22.63
CA GLN A 35 4.57 1.06 -21.53
C GLN A 35 3.19 1.70 -21.40
N PRO A 36 2.69 1.86 -20.16
CA PRO A 36 1.46 2.57 -19.93
C PRO A 36 1.63 4.03 -20.37
N ARG A 37 0.54 4.59 -20.89
CA ARG A 37 0.40 6.02 -21.15
C ARG A 37 -0.54 6.62 -20.11
N LEU A 38 -0.48 7.94 -19.98
CA LEU A 38 -1.40 8.70 -19.16
C LEU A 38 -2.83 8.57 -19.71
N VAL A 39 -3.80 8.28 -18.83
CA VAL A 39 -5.22 8.19 -19.18
C VAL A 39 -5.79 9.59 -19.37
N ALA A 40 -5.57 10.45 -18.39
CA ALA A 40 -5.93 11.86 -18.39
C ALA A 40 -4.89 12.66 -17.60
N ASP A 41 -4.76 13.94 -17.91
CA ASP A 41 -3.78 14.82 -17.25
C ASP A 41 -4.28 15.34 -15.90
N GLY A 42 -5.54 15.07 -15.54
CA GLY A 42 -6.21 15.47 -14.31
C GLY A 42 -7.74 15.44 -14.49
N VAL A 43 -8.48 15.86 -13.46
CA VAL A 43 -9.96 15.93 -13.52
C VAL A 43 -10.40 17.08 -14.46
N PRO A 44 -11.24 16.82 -15.49
CA PRO A 44 -11.69 17.84 -16.44
C PRO A 44 -12.33 19.06 -15.77
N GLY A 45 -12.00 20.25 -16.29
CA GLY A 45 -12.57 21.52 -15.80
C GLY A 45 -11.93 22.07 -14.52
N ARG A 46 -10.91 21.39 -13.98
CA ARG A 46 -10.15 21.89 -12.82
C ARG A 46 -8.90 22.64 -13.26
N THR A 47 -8.64 23.77 -12.61
CA THR A 47 -7.36 24.49 -12.69
C THR A 47 -6.52 24.17 -11.46
N ALA A 48 -5.20 24.08 -11.63
CA ALA A 48 -4.27 23.84 -10.54
C ALA A 48 -4.47 24.88 -9.42
N PRO A 49 -4.45 24.51 -8.13
CA PRO A 49 -4.59 25.45 -7.04
C PRO A 49 -3.55 26.57 -7.16
N HIS A 50 -3.98 27.84 -7.16
CA HIS A 50 -3.05 28.97 -7.15
C HIS A 50 -2.13 28.89 -5.92
N THR A 51 -0.83 29.00 -6.16
CA THR A 51 0.25 28.83 -5.19
C THR A 51 0.20 29.90 -4.09
N THR A 52 -0.40 29.58 -2.94
CA THR A 52 -0.02 30.14 -1.63
C THR A 52 -0.37 29.12 -0.54
N SER A 53 0.59 28.73 0.31
CA SER A 53 0.35 27.96 1.54
C SER A 53 0.77 28.83 2.72
N SER A 54 -0.03 28.84 3.78
CA SER A 54 0.23 29.49 5.06
C SER A 54 0.67 28.50 6.15
N LEU A 55 1.26 27.36 5.78
CA LEU A 55 1.90 26.46 6.73
C LEU A 55 3.31 26.99 7.06
N GLY A 56 3.47 27.54 8.26
CA GLY A 56 4.76 28.05 8.75
C GLY A 56 5.70 26.94 9.18
N GLY A 57 6.98 27.09 8.82
CA GLY A 57 8.16 26.47 9.45
C GLY A 57 8.32 24.96 9.26
N GLY A 58 9.05 24.55 8.22
CA GLY A 58 9.40 23.14 7.92
C GLY A 58 8.50 22.49 6.87
N GLY A 59 7.22 22.86 6.82
CA GLY A 59 6.25 22.41 5.80
C GLY A 59 6.36 23.09 4.42
N GLU A 60 7.38 23.93 4.20
CA GLU A 60 7.54 24.66 2.93
C GLU A 60 7.99 23.76 1.77
N GLN A 61 8.86 22.77 2.03
CA GLN A 61 9.50 21.97 0.97
C GLN A 61 8.49 21.18 0.12
N TYR A 62 7.47 20.59 0.75
CA TYR A 62 6.43 19.81 0.07
C TYR A 62 5.04 20.47 0.13
N GLY A 63 4.96 21.73 0.58
CA GLY A 63 3.69 22.44 0.73
C GLY A 63 2.90 22.55 -0.59
N ASP A 64 3.58 22.67 -1.73
CA ASP A 64 2.93 22.66 -3.04
C ASP A 64 2.40 21.27 -3.44
N LEU A 65 3.21 20.24 -3.25
CA LEU A 65 2.84 18.84 -3.50
C LEU A 65 1.60 18.44 -2.67
N ILE A 66 1.61 18.74 -1.36
CA ILE A 66 0.49 18.44 -0.46
C ILE A 66 -0.76 19.22 -0.88
N ARG A 67 -0.64 20.48 -1.31
CA ARG A 67 -1.79 21.27 -1.80
C ARG A 67 -2.43 20.65 -3.03
N HIS A 68 -1.62 20.15 -3.97
CA HIS A 68 -2.12 19.43 -5.14
C HIS A 68 -2.73 18.08 -4.76
N ALA A 69 -2.12 17.32 -3.86
CA ALA A 69 -2.70 16.08 -3.34
C ALA A 69 -4.06 16.31 -2.67
N LEU A 70 -4.22 17.33 -1.84
CA LEU A 70 -5.51 17.67 -1.24
C LEU A 70 -6.54 18.10 -2.28
N SER A 71 -6.10 18.85 -3.30
CA SER A 71 -6.91 19.22 -4.44
C SER A 71 -7.41 18.00 -5.23
N ASP A 72 -6.56 16.99 -5.42
CA ASP A 72 -6.93 15.72 -6.02
C ASP A 72 -7.97 14.98 -5.16
N LEU A 73 -7.78 14.92 -3.85
CA LEU A 73 -8.73 14.32 -2.92
C LEU A 73 -10.09 15.04 -2.89
N ASP A 74 -10.11 16.37 -3.02
CA ASP A 74 -11.35 17.15 -3.14
C ASP A 74 -12.08 16.83 -4.45
N ALA A 75 -11.34 16.63 -5.54
CA ALA A 75 -11.90 16.33 -6.85
C ALA A 75 -12.50 14.91 -6.92
N LEU A 76 -11.89 13.96 -6.20
CA LEU A 76 -12.30 12.56 -6.20
C LEU A 76 -13.33 12.21 -5.12
N THR A 77 -13.59 13.09 -4.16
CA THR A 77 -14.58 12.84 -3.08
C THR A 77 -15.89 13.57 -3.37
N LEU A 78 -16.94 12.80 -3.63
CA LEU A 78 -18.27 13.32 -3.92
C LEU A 78 -18.95 13.86 -2.64
N PRO A 79 -20.00 14.71 -2.77
CA PRO A 79 -20.74 15.22 -1.60
C PRO A 79 -21.31 14.15 -0.67
N SER A 80 -21.57 12.94 -1.19
CA SER A 80 -22.02 11.78 -0.42
C SER A 80 -20.94 11.17 0.49
N GLY A 81 -19.68 11.57 0.33
CA GLY A 81 -18.52 10.92 0.94
C GLY A 81 -17.96 9.75 0.12
N ALA A 82 -18.57 9.41 -1.01
CA ALA A 82 -18.01 8.43 -1.93
C ALA A 82 -16.69 8.97 -2.53
N THR A 83 -15.57 8.35 -2.17
CA THR A 83 -14.25 8.70 -2.69
C THR A 83 -13.82 7.74 -3.79
N LEU A 84 -13.71 8.24 -5.00
CA LEU A 84 -13.29 7.47 -6.16
C LEU A 84 -11.78 7.19 -6.12
N ALA A 85 -11.35 6.02 -6.59
CA ALA A 85 -9.92 5.73 -6.74
C ALA A 85 -9.26 6.66 -7.79
N GLY A 86 -9.98 6.93 -8.87
CA GLY A 86 -9.64 7.89 -9.91
C GLY A 86 -10.89 8.41 -10.61
N TRP A 87 -10.70 9.35 -11.53
CA TRP A 87 -11.80 10.01 -12.22
C TRP A 87 -12.33 9.19 -13.40
N ASP A 88 -11.44 8.48 -14.08
CA ASP A 88 -11.71 7.87 -15.37
C ASP A 88 -11.91 6.35 -15.32
N GLY A 89 -12.76 5.89 -16.25
CA GLY A 89 -12.94 4.48 -16.61
C GLY A 89 -12.96 3.51 -15.43
N PRO A 90 -12.05 2.52 -15.41
CA PRO A 90 -12.08 1.47 -14.40
C PRO A 90 -11.67 1.95 -13.01
N TRP A 91 -11.16 3.18 -12.81
CA TRP A 91 -10.84 3.72 -11.48
C TRP A 91 -11.99 4.51 -10.85
N ARG A 92 -13.08 4.74 -11.60
CA ARG A 92 -14.23 5.53 -11.15
C ARG A 92 -15.18 4.78 -10.20
N TYR A 93 -14.62 4.16 -9.17
CA TYR A 93 -15.33 3.42 -8.14
C TYR A 93 -14.70 3.66 -6.77
N VAL A 94 -15.40 3.28 -5.71
CA VAL A 94 -14.92 3.42 -4.33
C VAL A 94 -14.32 2.09 -3.86
N TRP A 95 -13.02 2.09 -3.61
CA TRP A 95 -12.35 0.98 -2.92
C TRP A 95 -12.30 1.25 -1.43
N PRO A 96 -12.64 0.27 -0.56
CA PRO A 96 -12.53 0.44 0.88
C PRO A 96 -11.12 0.83 1.35
N ARG A 97 -10.08 0.25 0.72
CA ARG A 97 -8.68 0.60 0.96
C ARG A 97 -8.42 2.08 0.69
N ASP A 98 -8.60 2.51 -0.55
CA ASP A 98 -8.31 3.87 -1.01
C ASP A 98 -9.08 4.91 -0.18
N ALA A 99 -10.38 4.70 0.04
CA ALA A 99 -11.22 5.57 0.86
C ALA A 99 -10.76 5.64 2.34
N SER A 100 -10.27 4.53 2.91
CA SER A 100 -9.72 4.50 4.26
C SER A 100 -8.46 5.37 4.39
N PHE A 101 -7.56 5.31 3.39
CA PHE A 101 -6.40 6.19 3.32
C PHE A 101 -6.79 7.66 3.18
N VAL A 102 -7.81 7.98 2.35
CA VAL A 102 -8.32 9.35 2.23
C VAL A 102 -8.87 9.87 3.56
N ALA A 103 -9.67 9.07 4.28
CA ALA A 103 -10.18 9.46 5.59
C ALA A 103 -9.03 9.74 6.58
N ALA A 104 -8.04 8.86 6.67
CA ALA A 104 -6.88 9.04 7.54
C ALA A 104 -6.06 10.30 7.15
N ALA A 105 -5.83 10.53 5.85
CA ALA A 105 -5.15 11.73 5.37
C ALA A 105 -5.85 13.01 5.80
N ARG A 106 -7.18 13.09 5.65
CA ARG A 106 -8.00 14.23 6.10
C ARG A 106 -7.92 14.44 7.61
N CYS A 107 -8.01 13.36 8.40
CA CYS A 107 -7.86 13.43 9.85
C CYS A 107 -6.47 13.90 10.29
N SER A 108 -5.41 13.50 9.56
CA SER A 108 -4.03 13.87 9.88
C SER A 108 -3.77 15.38 9.83
N ILE A 109 -4.58 16.12 9.05
CA ILE A 109 -4.52 17.58 8.91
C ILE A 109 -5.73 18.29 9.55
N GLY A 110 -6.49 17.59 10.39
CA GLY A 110 -7.62 18.17 11.14
C GLY A 110 -8.91 18.40 10.33
N GLN A 111 -9.03 17.90 9.11
CA GLN A 111 -10.25 17.98 8.29
C GLN A 111 -11.25 16.85 8.65
N TYR A 112 -11.66 16.81 9.92
CA TYR A 112 -12.49 15.72 10.46
C TYR A 112 -13.86 15.60 9.78
N ASP A 113 -14.51 16.71 9.41
CA ASP A 113 -15.82 16.67 8.75
C ASP A 113 -15.73 16.00 7.37
N GLU A 114 -14.68 16.28 6.60
CA GLU A 114 -14.44 15.62 5.31
C GLU A 114 -14.12 14.13 5.49
N ALA A 115 -13.30 13.79 6.48
CA ALA A 115 -13.01 12.40 6.81
C ALA A 115 -14.28 11.62 7.22
N PHE A 116 -15.15 12.23 8.01
CA PHE A 116 -16.39 11.61 8.47
C PHE A 116 -17.44 11.46 7.37
N LYS A 117 -17.41 12.25 6.29
CA LYS A 117 -18.22 11.93 5.10
C LYS A 117 -17.79 10.59 4.50
N VAL A 118 -16.48 10.41 4.31
CA VAL A 118 -15.91 9.16 3.77
C VAL A 118 -16.19 7.96 4.66
N LEU A 119 -15.94 8.07 5.97
CA LEU A 119 -16.26 7.01 6.93
C LEU A 119 -17.76 6.72 7.02
N SER A 120 -18.63 7.72 6.84
CA SER A 120 -20.08 7.51 6.81
C SER A 120 -20.51 6.75 5.55
N PHE A 121 -19.89 7.01 4.40
CA PHE A 121 -20.10 6.23 3.18
C PHE A 121 -19.69 4.77 3.39
N LEU A 122 -18.47 4.52 3.91
CA LEU A 122 -17.99 3.17 4.22
C LEU A 122 -18.89 2.45 5.22
N ASN A 123 -19.33 3.15 6.28
CA ASN A 123 -20.29 2.61 7.23
C ASN A 123 -21.64 2.24 6.57
N GLY A 124 -22.08 2.98 5.54
CA GLY A 124 -23.29 2.70 4.80
C GLY A 124 -23.20 1.47 3.89
N VAL A 125 -22.02 1.21 3.31
CA VAL A 125 -21.80 0.09 2.37
C VAL A 125 -21.23 -1.17 3.01
N ARG A 126 -20.88 -1.12 4.31
CA ARG A 126 -20.26 -2.24 5.01
C ARG A 126 -21.07 -3.53 4.88
N PRO A 127 -20.42 -4.68 4.68
CA PRO A 127 -21.12 -5.96 4.69
C PRO A 127 -21.61 -6.27 6.10
N ARG A 128 -22.86 -6.69 6.25
CA ARG A 128 -23.39 -7.21 7.54
C ARG A 128 -22.82 -8.58 7.87
N THR A 129 -22.47 -9.35 6.83
CA THR A 129 -21.89 -10.69 6.88
C THR A 129 -20.99 -10.88 5.67
N GLY A 130 -19.90 -11.62 5.81
CA GLY A 130 -18.99 -11.91 4.69
C GLY A 130 -17.99 -10.78 4.43
N ARG A 131 -17.29 -10.86 3.30
CA ARG A 131 -16.19 -9.97 2.93
C ARG A 131 -16.67 -8.65 2.35
N TRP A 132 -15.83 -7.63 2.48
CA TRP A 132 -16.01 -6.38 1.73
C TRP A 132 -15.88 -6.68 0.23
N GLU A 133 -16.72 -6.06 -0.59
CA GLU A 133 -16.51 -6.11 -2.03
C GLU A 133 -15.19 -5.42 -2.36
N ALA A 134 -14.57 -5.82 -3.48
CA ALA A 134 -13.36 -5.15 -3.96
C ALA A 134 -13.60 -3.64 -4.14
N ARG A 135 -14.77 -3.28 -4.68
CA ARG A 135 -15.17 -1.90 -4.95
C ARG A 135 -16.67 -1.71 -5.07
N TYR A 136 -17.13 -0.48 -4.85
CA TYR A 136 -18.53 -0.07 -4.88
C TYR A 136 -18.74 1.08 -5.87
N THR A 137 -19.98 1.22 -6.37
CA THR A 137 -20.35 2.41 -7.16
C THR A 137 -20.32 3.67 -6.28
N GLU A 138 -20.37 4.85 -6.91
CA GLU A 138 -20.48 6.15 -6.21
C GLU A 138 -21.73 6.28 -5.32
N THR A 139 -22.73 5.43 -5.55
CA THR A 139 -23.97 5.34 -4.75
C THR A 139 -23.95 4.18 -3.74
N GLY A 140 -22.86 3.42 -3.67
CA GLY A 140 -22.70 2.27 -2.76
C GLY A 140 -23.27 0.95 -3.28
N GLY A 141 -23.59 0.87 -4.57
CA GLY A 141 -24.04 -0.36 -5.21
C GLY A 141 -22.90 -1.35 -5.47
N LEU A 142 -23.24 -2.64 -5.57
CA LEU A 142 -22.29 -3.70 -5.92
C LEU A 142 -21.96 -3.67 -7.42
N ILE A 143 -20.78 -4.15 -7.77
CA ILE A 143 -20.27 -4.15 -9.14
C ILE A 143 -20.05 -5.60 -9.59
N GLY A 144 -20.71 -5.99 -10.68
CA GLY A 144 -20.59 -7.33 -11.26
C GLY A 144 -19.51 -7.41 -12.34
N ASP A 145 -18.28 -7.02 -12.03
CA ASP A 145 -17.15 -7.01 -13.00
C ASP A 145 -16.20 -8.22 -12.88
N GLY A 146 -16.60 -9.21 -12.07
CA GLY A 146 -15.87 -10.47 -11.90
C GLY A 146 -14.75 -10.42 -10.85
N ARG A 147 -14.58 -9.31 -10.13
CA ARG A 147 -13.65 -9.23 -8.99
C ARG A 147 -14.22 -9.93 -7.77
N GLU A 148 -13.37 -10.67 -7.08
CA GLU A 148 -13.72 -11.32 -5.83
C GLU A 148 -13.74 -10.29 -4.68
N PRO A 149 -14.62 -10.47 -3.67
CA PRO A 149 -14.55 -9.73 -2.42
C PRO A 149 -13.14 -9.80 -1.78
N GLN A 150 -12.67 -8.67 -1.25
CA GLN A 150 -11.32 -8.54 -0.69
C GLN A 150 -11.37 -8.43 0.83
N LEU A 151 -10.62 -9.31 1.50
CA LEU A 151 -10.60 -9.38 2.96
C LEU A 151 -9.81 -8.22 3.62
N ASP A 152 -8.87 -7.59 2.91
CA ASP A 152 -8.06 -6.48 3.43
C ASP A 152 -8.91 -5.24 3.80
N GLY A 153 -10.04 -5.05 3.13
CA GLY A 153 -11.01 -3.99 3.44
C GLY A 153 -11.43 -3.97 4.91
N SER A 154 -11.61 -5.14 5.53
CA SER A 154 -11.96 -5.26 6.96
C SER A 154 -10.88 -4.68 7.87
N GLY A 155 -9.61 -4.76 7.46
CA GLY A 155 -8.49 -4.18 8.19
C GLY A 155 -8.40 -2.66 8.02
N TRP A 156 -8.51 -2.19 6.78
CA TRP A 156 -8.33 -0.77 6.45
C TRP A 156 -9.39 0.14 7.07
N VAL A 157 -10.66 -0.28 7.05
CA VAL A 157 -11.75 0.52 7.63
C VAL A 157 -11.61 0.67 9.15
N LEU A 158 -11.10 -0.37 9.82
CA LEU A 158 -10.80 -0.34 11.26
C LEU A 158 -9.66 0.64 11.56
N TRP A 159 -8.57 0.56 10.79
CA TRP A 159 -7.44 1.47 10.92
C TRP A 159 -7.85 2.93 10.73
N ALA A 160 -8.58 3.25 9.65
CA ALA A 160 -9.03 4.61 9.39
C ALA A 160 -10.00 5.12 10.47
N THR A 161 -10.91 4.27 10.94
CA THR A 161 -11.86 4.62 12.01
C THR A 161 -11.12 4.95 13.31
N TRP A 162 -10.11 4.16 13.68
CA TRP A 162 -9.28 4.43 14.87
C TRP A 162 -8.44 5.69 14.68
N PHE A 163 -7.77 5.84 13.53
CA PHE A 163 -6.94 6.99 13.21
C PHE A 163 -7.71 8.31 13.33
N CYS A 164 -8.98 8.31 12.88
CA CYS A 164 -9.88 9.45 12.97
C CYS A 164 -10.60 9.60 14.32
N ARG A 165 -10.29 8.78 15.33
CA ARG A 165 -10.99 8.73 16.63
C ARG A 165 -12.51 8.58 16.48
N GLY A 166 -12.93 7.85 15.44
CA GLY A 166 -14.34 7.66 15.07
C GLY A 166 -15.02 6.45 15.73
N GLY A 167 -14.32 5.74 16.62
CA GLY A 167 -14.78 4.47 17.19
C GLY A 167 -16.15 4.52 17.86
N SER A 168 -16.48 5.61 18.55
CA SER A 168 -17.80 5.81 19.17
C SER A 168 -18.92 6.05 18.17
N ARG A 169 -18.61 6.79 17.10
CA ARG A 169 -19.57 7.12 16.03
C ARG A 169 -19.87 5.94 15.13
N TYR A 170 -18.87 5.08 14.90
CA TYR A 170 -18.95 3.98 13.93
C TYR A 170 -18.77 2.60 14.60
N TRP A 171 -19.27 2.44 15.83
CA TRP A 171 -19.09 1.20 16.60
C TRP A 171 -19.55 -0.06 15.83
N GLU A 172 -20.68 -0.03 15.13
CA GLU A 172 -21.16 -1.20 14.39
C GLU A 172 -20.27 -1.55 13.20
N LEU A 173 -19.68 -0.57 12.51
CA LEU A 173 -18.66 -0.80 11.48
C LEU A 173 -17.44 -1.51 12.09
N VAL A 174 -17.00 -1.05 13.27
CA VAL A 174 -15.86 -1.62 13.99
C VAL A 174 -16.16 -3.06 14.39
N ARG A 175 -17.31 -3.28 15.04
CA ARG A 175 -17.73 -4.60 15.52
C ARG A 175 -17.86 -5.59 14.37
N GLU A 176 -18.59 -5.25 13.31
CA GLU A 176 -18.82 -6.15 12.18
C GLU A 176 -17.51 -6.48 11.44
N SER A 177 -16.65 -5.49 11.22
CA SER A 177 -15.37 -5.72 10.53
C SER A 177 -14.39 -6.55 11.37
N ALA A 178 -14.30 -6.30 12.69
CA ALA A 178 -13.42 -7.07 13.57
C ALA A 178 -13.90 -8.52 13.76
N GLU A 179 -15.21 -8.73 13.95
CA GLU A 179 -15.79 -10.08 14.02
C GLU A 179 -15.61 -10.85 12.71
N GLN A 180 -15.69 -10.18 11.56
CA GLN A 180 -15.40 -10.80 10.28
C GLN A 180 -13.95 -11.30 10.20
N ILE A 181 -12.98 -10.49 10.65
CA ILE A 181 -11.57 -10.93 10.71
C ILE A 181 -11.42 -12.15 11.60
N VAL A 182 -12.02 -12.13 12.81
CA VAL A 182 -11.97 -13.25 13.75
C VAL A 182 -12.54 -14.53 13.14
N ALA A 183 -13.64 -14.43 12.40
CA ALA A 183 -14.31 -15.57 11.76
C ALA A 183 -13.50 -16.18 10.61
N GLU A 184 -12.61 -15.41 9.97
CA GLU A 184 -11.79 -15.86 8.84
C GLU A 184 -10.51 -16.59 9.30
N LEU A 185 -10.12 -16.50 10.58
CA LEU A 185 -8.88 -17.11 11.07
C LEU A 185 -9.00 -18.64 11.21
N ASN A 186 -8.19 -19.37 10.46
CA ASN A 186 -8.11 -20.82 10.55
C ASN A 186 -7.40 -21.31 11.82
N ALA A 187 -7.34 -22.62 12.03
CA ALA A 187 -6.68 -23.22 13.20
C ALA A 187 -5.19 -22.83 13.32
N ASP A 188 -4.49 -22.68 12.19
CA ASP A 188 -3.09 -22.24 12.13
C ASP A 188 -2.91 -20.73 12.41
N GLY A 189 -3.99 -19.96 12.46
CA GLY A 189 -4.02 -18.53 12.73
C GLY A 189 -3.94 -17.62 11.52
N LEU A 190 -3.85 -18.16 10.30
CA LEU A 190 -3.92 -17.38 9.07
C LEU A 190 -5.33 -17.42 8.47
N PRO A 191 -5.77 -16.37 7.75
CA PRO A 191 -7.00 -16.44 6.97
C PRO A 191 -6.84 -17.34 5.74
N GLY A 192 -7.96 -17.71 5.12
CA GLY A 192 -7.93 -18.33 3.79
C GLY A 192 -7.43 -17.37 2.70
N PRO A 193 -7.09 -17.87 1.50
CA PRO A 193 -6.73 -17.01 0.37
C PRO A 193 -7.81 -15.95 0.06
N SER A 194 -7.35 -14.79 -0.38
CA SER A 194 -8.17 -13.66 -0.82
C SER A 194 -7.37 -12.89 -1.84
N ALA A 195 -8.06 -12.29 -2.82
CA ALA A 195 -7.49 -11.19 -3.56
C ALA A 195 -7.11 -10.06 -2.58
N ASP A 196 -6.00 -9.39 -2.88
CA ASP A 196 -5.47 -8.26 -2.11
C ASP A 196 -5.31 -7.03 -3.02
N TYR A 197 -4.44 -6.08 -2.62
CA TYR A 197 -4.20 -4.84 -3.37
C TYR A 197 -3.64 -5.04 -4.79
N TRP A 198 -3.17 -6.24 -5.15
CA TRP A 198 -2.82 -6.59 -6.52
C TRP A 198 -4.05 -6.83 -7.40
N GLU A 199 -5.21 -7.04 -6.78
CA GLU A 199 -6.52 -7.27 -7.41
C GLU A 199 -6.51 -8.48 -8.36
N ARG A 200 -5.74 -9.51 -8.00
CA ARG A 200 -5.68 -10.78 -8.71
C ARG A 200 -6.27 -11.89 -7.84
N PRO A 201 -6.92 -12.90 -8.44
CA PRO A 201 -7.26 -14.13 -7.73
C PRO A 201 -6.00 -14.79 -7.17
N GLU A 202 -6.04 -15.21 -5.91
CA GLU A 202 -4.91 -15.82 -5.21
C GLU A 202 -5.24 -17.23 -4.74
N SER A 203 -4.30 -18.15 -4.91
CA SER A 203 -4.44 -19.54 -4.46
C SER A 203 -3.80 -19.80 -3.09
N GLN A 204 -3.11 -18.80 -2.56
CA GLN A 204 -2.40 -18.86 -1.28
C GLN A 204 -2.69 -17.57 -0.49
N VAL A 205 -2.56 -17.63 0.82
CA VAL A 205 -2.62 -16.44 1.66
C VAL A 205 -1.47 -15.50 1.33
N THR A 206 -1.76 -14.20 1.22
CA THR A 206 -0.75 -13.17 0.95
C THR A 206 -0.56 -12.27 2.17
N LEU A 207 0.64 -11.69 2.29
CA LEU A 207 0.92 -10.62 3.23
C LEU A 207 0.05 -9.39 2.93
N GLY A 208 -0.31 -9.19 1.66
CA GLY A 208 -1.27 -8.19 1.19
C GLY A 208 -2.62 -8.26 1.88
N THR A 209 -3.07 -9.47 2.23
CA THR A 209 -4.27 -9.68 3.04
C THR A 209 -3.95 -9.60 4.53
N VAL A 210 -2.87 -10.24 5.00
CA VAL A 210 -2.60 -10.40 6.44
C VAL A 210 -2.21 -9.10 7.15
N ALA A 211 -1.35 -8.28 6.53
CA ALA A 211 -0.83 -7.07 7.18
C ALA A 211 -1.93 -6.03 7.48
N PRO A 212 -2.89 -5.75 6.57
CA PRO A 212 -4.04 -4.89 6.89
C PRO A 212 -4.92 -5.43 8.02
N LEU A 213 -5.13 -6.76 8.10
CA LEU A 213 -5.90 -7.36 9.20
C LEU A 213 -5.21 -7.19 10.55
N LEU A 214 -3.88 -7.30 10.60
CA LEU A 214 -3.10 -7.00 11.80
C LEU A 214 -3.27 -5.55 12.23
N ALA A 215 -3.11 -4.60 11.30
CA ALA A 215 -3.31 -3.18 11.58
C ALA A 215 -4.73 -2.89 12.09
N GLY A 216 -5.74 -3.47 11.43
CA GLY A 216 -7.15 -3.32 11.81
C GLY A 216 -7.48 -3.91 13.18
N LEU A 217 -7.00 -5.11 13.51
CA LEU A 217 -7.25 -5.73 14.82
C LEU A 217 -6.59 -4.98 15.97
N ARG A 218 -5.37 -4.43 15.78
CA ARG A 218 -4.76 -3.52 16.76
C ARG A 218 -5.67 -2.33 17.05
N CYS A 219 -6.16 -1.69 15.99
CA CYS A 219 -7.07 -0.57 16.06
C CYS A 219 -8.41 -0.93 16.73
N ALA A 220 -9.00 -2.08 16.39
CA ALA A 220 -10.25 -2.55 16.98
C ALA A 220 -10.13 -2.81 18.49
N VAL A 221 -9.03 -3.40 18.94
CA VAL A 221 -8.74 -3.62 20.37
C VAL A 221 -8.67 -2.29 21.12
N LEU A 222 -7.98 -1.29 20.56
CA LEU A 222 -7.88 0.04 21.16
C LEU A 222 -9.26 0.72 21.25
N ILE A 223 -10.03 0.70 20.15
CA ILE A 223 -11.40 1.24 20.13
C ILE A 223 -12.28 0.54 21.18
N ALA A 224 -12.28 -0.80 21.23
CA ALA A 224 -13.09 -1.55 22.19
C ALA A 224 -12.70 -1.22 23.65
N THR A 225 -11.40 -1.03 23.91
CA THR A 225 -10.91 -0.66 25.24
C THR A 225 -11.39 0.74 25.63
N GLU A 226 -11.26 1.73 24.74
CA GLU A 226 -11.73 3.11 24.93
C GLU A 226 -13.25 3.18 25.13
N GLN A 227 -13.99 2.31 24.45
CA GLN A 227 -15.45 2.24 24.48
C GLN A 227 -16.01 1.38 25.63
N HIS A 228 -15.16 0.89 26.54
CA HIS A 228 -15.53 0.03 27.66
C HIS A 228 -16.26 -1.25 27.22
N ARG A 229 -15.71 -1.93 26.21
CA ARG A 229 -16.21 -3.19 25.61
C ARG A 229 -15.24 -4.35 25.91
N PRO A 230 -15.15 -4.82 27.17
CA PRO A 230 -14.09 -5.73 27.61
C PRO A 230 -14.14 -7.11 26.95
N ASP A 231 -15.33 -7.61 26.62
CA ASP A 231 -15.50 -8.93 26.00
C ASP A 231 -14.99 -8.93 24.56
N GLU A 232 -15.37 -7.91 23.78
CA GLU A 232 -14.86 -7.68 22.44
C GLU A 232 -13.35 -7.42 22.46
N ALA A 233 -12.87 -6.54 23.34
CA ALA A 233 -11.44 -6.25 23.46
C ALA A 233 -10.61 -7.50 23.75
N THR A 234 -11.08 -8.38 24.65
CA THR A 234 -10.40 -9.64 24.98
C THR A 234 -10.39 -10.61 23.80
N ARG A 235 -11.53 -10.78 23.12
CA ARG A 235 -11.66 -11.67 21.97
C ARG A 235 -10.78 -11.22 20.80
N TRP A 236 -10.83 -9.93 20.46
CA TRP A 236 -10.06 -9.37 19.34
C TRP A 236 -8.56 -9.32 19.66
N ARG A 237 -8.17 -9.15 20.93
CA ARG A 237 -6.76 -9.31 21.36
C ARG A 237 -6.27 -10.73 21.12
N ALA A 238 -7.06 -11.75 21.48
CA ALA A 238 -6.68 -13.14 21.25
C ALA A 238 -6.52 -13.46 19.76
N ALA A 239 -7.40 -12.90 18.91
CA ALA A 239 -7.28 -13.01 17.46
C ALA A 239 -6.04 -12.28 16.90
N LEU A 240 -5.76 -11.07 17.39
CA LEU A 240 -4.55 -10.32 17.05
C LEU A 240 -3.29 -11.11 17.39
N ASP A 241 -3.20 -11.64 18.61
CA ASP A 241 -2.05 -12.42 19.06
C ASP A 241 -1.86 -13.69 18.23
N LYS A 242 -2.98 -14.37 17.90
CA LYS A 242 -2.98 -15.56 17.05
C LYS A 242 -2.47 -15.24 15.63
N LEU A 243 -3.01 -14.20 15.00
CA LEU A 243 -2.62 -13.76 13.66
C LEU A 243 -1.17 -13.26 13.64
N SER A 244 -0.73 -12.51 14.66
CA SER A 244 0.63 -11.99 14.75
C SER A 244 1.66 -13.13 14.83
N LYS A 245 1.43 -14.11 15.72
CA LYS A 245 2.30 -15.30 15.84
C LYS A 245 2.32 -16.14 14.55
N ALA A 246 1.17 -16.27 13.89
CA ALA A 246 1.08 -16.97 12.62
C ALA A 246 1.83 -16.24 11.50
N THR A 247 1.77 -14.91 11.49
CA THR A 247 2.48 -14.06 10.52
C THR A 247 3.99 -14.20 10.69
N ASP A 248 4.50 -14.03 11.91
CA ASP A 248 5.94 -14.17 12.17
C ASP A 248 6.45 -15.58 11.84
N ARG A 249 5.65 -16.62 12.09
CA ARG A 249 6.00 -18.00 11.76
C ARG A 249 6.03 -18.28 10.25
N ALA A 250 5.05 -17.77 9.51
CA ALA A 250 4.87 -18.12 8.09
C ALA A 250 5.63 -17.21 7.13
N PHE A 251 5.78 -15.93 7.50
CA PHE A 251 6.36 -14.89 6.65
C PHE A 251 7.70 -14.39 7.19
N GLY A 252 7.99 -14.50 8.50
CA GLY A 252 9.27 -14.04 9.05
C GLY A 252 10.46 -14.91 8.59
N PRO A 253 11.68 -14.34 8.56
CA PRO A 253 12.02 -12.97 8.95
C PRO A 253 11.91 -11.92 7.83
N ASP A 254 11.81 -12.35 6.56
CA ASP A 254 11.88 -11.43 5.42
C ASP A 254 10.52 -10.89 4.96
N TYR A 255 9.43 -11.47 5.48
CA TYR A 255 8.05 -11.09 5.21
C TYR A 255 7.71 -10.92 3.71
N PRO A 256 7.89 -11.97 2.90
CA PRO A 256 7.58 -11.95 1.48
C PRO A 256 6.07 -11.87 1.19
N ARG A 257 5.67 -11.70 -0.08
CA ARG A 257 4.25 -11.66 -0.48
C ARG A 257 3.48 -12.90 -0.05
N THR A 258 4.01 -14.08 -0.30
CA THR A 258 3.42 -15.36 0.10
C THR A 258 4.39 -16.14 0.97
N PRO A 259 3.92 -17.02 1.87
CA PRO A 259 4.81 -17.82 2.71
C PRO A 259 5.82 -18.57 1.85
N GLY A 260 7.10 -18.44 2.18
CA GLY A 260 8.14 -19.09 1.40
C GLY A 260 8.06 -20.61 1.48
N ARG A 261 8.42 -21.27 0.38
CA ARG A 261 8.21 -22.70 0.13
C ARG A 261 9.29 -23.59 0.76
N ALA A 262 10.47 -23.04 1.01
CA ALA A 262 11.58 -23.74 1.67
C ALA A 262 12.55 -22.73 2.31
N THR A 263 13.17 -23.09 3.42
CA THR A 263 14.30 -22.35 4.01
C THR A 263 15.58 -23.14 3.78
N SER A 264 16.55 -22.53 3.09
CA SER A 264 17.89 -23.09 2.96
C SER A 264 18.74 -22.58 4.11
N PHE A 265 19.24 -23.50 4.94
CA PHE A 265 20.26 -23.19 5.92
C PHE A 265 21.60 -23.20 5.19
N VAL A 266 22.16 -22.02 4.96
CA VAL A 266 23.54 -21.86 4.50
C VAL A 266 24.47 -22.01 5.72
N GLU A 267 25.79 -22.06 5.50
CA GLU A 267 26.82 -22.21 6.54
C GLU A 267 26.54 -21.41 7.83
N PRO A 268 26.94 -21.92 9.02
CA PRO A 268 26.77 -21.21 10.28
C PRO A 268 27.26 -19.75 10.19
N GLY A 269 26.36 -18.79 10.40
CA GLY A 269 26.65 -17.35 10.31
C GLY A 269 26.06 -16.65 9.08
N VAL A 270 25.38 -17.37 8.17
CA VAL A 270 24.61 -16.79 7.07
C VAL A 270 23.11 -16.89 7.38
N ASP A 271 22.38 -15.78 7.20
CA ASP A 271 20.92 -15.76 7.35
C ASP A 271 20.28 -16.82 6.42
N PRO A 272 19.32 -17.64 6.91
CA PRO A 272 18.63 -18.60 6.06
C PRO A 272 17.99 -17.92 4.84
N VAL A 273 18.12 -18.51 3.66
CA VAL A 273 17.48 -17.99 2.45
C VAL A 273 16.13 -18.67 2.28
N GLN A 274 15.06 -17.89 2.31
CA GLN A 274 13.72 -18.36 2.03
C GLN A 274 13.46 -18.35 0.51
N LEU A 275 13.08 -19.51 -0.05
CA LEU A 275 12.78 -19.66 -1.48
C LEU A 275 11.28 -19.47 -1.72
N GLY A 276 10.94 -18.46 -2.53
CA GLY A 276 9.58 -18.15 -2.96
C GLY A 276 8.92 -17.04 -2.13
N GLY A 277 7.90 -16.43 -2.73
CA GLY A 277 7.10 -15.37 -2.12
C GLY A 277 7.49 -13.97 -2.55
N GLY A 278 8.77 -13.69 -2.80
CA GLY A 278 9.26 -12.41 -3.34
C GLY A 278 9.04 -11.20 -2.43
N ALA A 279 9.84 -10.16 -2.59
CA ALA A 279 9.59 -8.90 -1.90
C ALA A 279 8.26 -8.26 -2.35
N ASP A 280 7.54 -7.62 -1.42
CA ASP A 280 6.27 -6.94 -1.69
C ASP A 280 6.19 -5.65 -0.87
N ALA A 281 5.72 -4.56 -1.47
CA ALA A 281 5.68 -3.24 -0.85
C ALA A 281 4.79 -3.18 0.41
N ILE A 282 3.85 -4.12 0.55
CA ILE A 282 2.93 -4.17 1.70
C ILE A 282 3.64 -4.44 3.03
N ILE A 283 4.90 -4.90 3.03
CA ILE A 283 5.71 -5.09 4.25
C ILE A 283 5.76 -3.83 5.13
N THR A 284 5.69 -2.65 4.52
CA THR A 284 5.61 -1.35 5.20
C THR A 284 4.47 -1.27 6.23
N VAL A 285 3.38 -2.03 6.04
CA VAL A 285 2.20 -2.08 6.92
C VAL A 285 2.47 -2.84 8.23
N LEU A 286 3.55 -3.62 8.30
CA LEU A 286 3.98 -4.28 9.55
C LEU A 286 4.79 -3.35 10.48
N GLY A 287 5.06 -2.12 10.07
CA GLY A 287 5.77 -1.10 10.85
C GLY A 287 5.01 0.22 10.95
N PRO A 288 5.64 1.27 11.52
CA PRO A 288 5.01 2.58 11.67
C PRO A 288 4.58 3.18 10.31
N PRO A 289 3.45 3.91 10.26
CA PRO A 289 2.54 4.24 11.37
C PRO A 289 1.44 3.18 11.62
N PHE A 290 1.49 2.03 10.96
CA PHE A 290 0.43 1.01 11.01
C PHE A 290 0.59 0.02 12.18
N ALA A 291 1.82 -0.16 12.66
CA ALA A 291 2.16 -1.00 13.80
C ALA A 291 3.39 -0.45 14.54
N PRO A 292 3.63 -0.85 15.81
CA PRO A 292 4.80 -0.42 16.55
C PRO A 292 6.11 -0.87 15.86
N ALA A 293 7.15 -0.05 16.01
CA ALA A 293 8.46 -0.35 15.43
C ALA A 293 9.03 -1.68 15.97
N ARG A 294 9.55 -2.51 15.06
CA ARG A 294 10.31 -3.72 15.36
C ARG A 294 11.53 -3.76 14.46
N GLU A 295 12.71 -3.98 15.04
CA GLU A 295 13.99 -3.95 14.31
C GLU A 295 13.99 -4.91 13.10
N ALA A 296 13.59 -6.17 13.31
CA ALA A 296 13.50 -7.15 12.24
C ALA A 296 12.60 -6.72 11.07
N VAL A 297 11.48 -6.04 11.35
CA VAL A 297 10.59 -5.51 10.30
C VAL A 297 11.22 -4.33 9.60
N SER A 298 11.84 -3.41 10.33
CA SER A 298 12.55 -2.28 9.72
C SER A 298 13.61 -2.78 8.74
N THR A 299 14.39 -3.79 9.12
CA THR A 299 15.36 -4.43 8.22
C THR A 299 14.69 -5.05 7.00
N ALA A 300 13.56 -5.75 7.17
CA ALA A 300 12.80 -6.33 6.05
C ALA A 300 12.24 -5.26 5.10
N ILE A 301 11.74 -4.14 5.64
CA ILE A 301 11.28 -2.98 4.85
C ILE A 301 12.43 -2.42 4.01
N ASP A 302 13.61 -2.21 4.61
CA ASP A 302 14.76 -1.65 3.89
C ASP A 302 15.26 -2.60 2.80
N ARG A 303 15.31 -3.91 3.07
CA ARG A 303 15.63 -4.96 2.08
C ARG A 303 14.61 -4.97 0.93
N ALA A 304 13.31 -4.99 1.24
CA ALA A 304 12.26 -4.99 0.24
C ALA A 304 12.33 -3.74 -0.64
N ARG A 305 12.53 -2.55 -0.07
CA ARG A 305 12.69 -1.33 -0.87
C ARG A 305 13.86 -1.43 -1.84
N ALA A 306 15.01 -1.93 -1.40
CA ALA A 306 16.19 -2.08 -2.24
C ALA A 306 15.92 -3.00 -3.44
N VAL A 307 15.19 -4.11 -3.23
CA VAL A 307 14.80 -5.05 -4.30
C VAL A 307 13.76 -4.44 -5.25
N LEU A 308 12.80 -3.69 -4.72
CA LEU A 308 11.65 -3.20 -5.49
C LEU A 308 11.90 -1.87 -6.23
N THR A 309 12.99 -1.18 -5.92
CA THR A 309 13.36 0.08 -6.57
C THR A 309 13.66 -0.14 -8.05
N GLN A 310 12.94 0.56 -8.92
CA GLN A 310 13.12 0.50 -10.36
C GLN A 310 14.22 1.46 -10.82
N PRO A 311 14.80 1.26 -12.03
CA PRO A 311 15.82 2.17 -12.58
C PRO A 311 15.35 3.62 -12.71
N ASN A 312 14.04 3.87 -12.81
CA ASN A 312 13.48 5.22 -12.88
C ASN A 312 13.36 5.91 -11.50
N GLY A 313 13.75 5.24 -10.41
CA GLY A 313 13.81 5.76 -9.04
C GLY A 313 12.57 5.51 -8.16
N GLY A 314 11.45 5.11 -8.76
CA GLY A 314 10.25 4.70 -8.02
C GLY A 314 10.28 3.22 -7.64
N VAL A 315 9.14 2.71 -7.15
CA VAL A 315 9.02 1.34 -6.61
C VAL A 315 7.96 0.54 -7.36
N THR A 316 8.25 -0.75 -7.64
CA THR A 316 7.26 -1.70 -8.18
C THR A 316 6.45 -2.38 -7.07
N PRO A 317 5.20 -2.85 -7.30
CA PRO A 317 4.38 -3.46 -6.27
C PRO A 317 5.01 -4.65 -5.55
N GLY A 318 5.69 -5.52 -6.29
CA GLY A 318 6.47 -6.62 -5.74
C GLY A 318 7.35 -7.26 -6.80
N GLU A 319 8.26 -8.13 -6.37
CA GLU A 319 9.28 -8.77 -7.20
C GLU A 319 8.65 -9.61 -8.32
N ASP A 320 7.58 -10.35 -7.97
CA ASP A 320 6.84 -11.22 -8.89
C ASP A 320 5.74 -10.49 -9.69
N TRP A 321 5.69 -9.15 -9.66
CA TRP A 321 4.62 -8.39 -10.32
C TRP A 321 4.75 -8.37 -11.85
N ARG A 322 5.63 -7.50 -12.35
CA ARG A 322 6.03 -7.33 -13.75
C ARG A 322 7.41 -6.67 -13.77
N ALA A 323 8.33 -7.23 -14.54
CA ALA A 323 9.65 -6.64 -14.78
C ALA A 323 9.59 -5.68 -15.99
N ASP A 324 8.68 -4.71 -15.99
CA ASP A 324 8.43 -3.81 -17.12
C ASP A 324 9.07 -2.41 -16.96
N GLY A 325 9.79 -2.19 -15.85
CA GLY A 325 10.44 -0.91 -15.54
C GLY A 325 9.47 0.20 -15.14
N VAL A 326 8.20 -0.13 -14.90
CA VAL A 326 7.17 0.81 -14.47
C VAL A 326 7.19 0.92 -12.95
N SER A 327 7.26 2.15 -12.46
CA SER A 327 7.08 2.45 -11.04
C SER A 327 5.65 2.80 -10.73
N TRP A 328 5.21 2.41 -9.55
CA TRP A 328 3.86 2.67 -9.06
C TRP A 328 3.94 3.67 -7.92
N THR A 329 3.21 4.77 -8.08
CA THR A 329 3.26 5.88 -7.13
C THR A 329 2.63 5.53 -5.77
N PRO A 330 1.60 4.66 -5.64
CA PRO A 330 1.10 4.28 -4.32
C PRO A 330 2.18 3.57 -3.50
N GLN A 331 2.90 2.62 -4.09
CA GLN A 331 3.94 1.88 -3.36
C GLN A 331 5.15 2.75 -3.07
N THR A 332 5.51 3.64 -3.99
CA THR A 332 6.54 4.64 -3.75
C THR A 332 6.16 5.55 -2.57
N ALA A 333 4.91 6.02 -2.52
CA ALA A 333 4.39 6.85 -1.43
C ALA A 333 4.22 6.07 -0.11
N LEU A 334 3.94 4.76 -0.17
CA LEU A 334 3.84 3.89 1.00
C LEU A 334 5.21 3.70 1.67
N PHE A 335 6.28 3.52 0.89
CA PHE A 335 7.65 3.54 1.42
C PHE A 335 8.05 4.92 1.95
N ALA A 336 7.60 6.02 1.32
CA ALA A 336 7.83 7.37 1.84
C ALA A 336 7.17 7.57 3.21
N LEU A 337 5.91 7.17 3.35
CA LEU A 337 5.17 7.21 4.62
C LEU A 337 5.85 6.36 5.69
N SER A 338 6.23 5.13 5.36
CA SER A 338 6.91 4.24 6.29
C SER A 338 8.26 4.79 6.74
N ALA A 339 9.04 5.37 5.84
CA ALA A 339 10.30 6.01 6.18
C ALA A 339 10.11 7.21 7.12
N ALA A 340 9.19 8.12 6.79
CA ALA A 340 8.88 9.28 7.63
C ALA A 340 8.42 8.84 9.04
N ALA A 341 7.52 7.87 9.12
CA ALA A 341 7.02 7.36 10.40
C ALA A 341 8.07 6.58 11.23
N ARG A 342 9.12 6.08 10.59
CA ARG A 342 10.28 5.44 11.27
C ARG A 342 11.40 6.45 11.60
N GLY A 343 11.28 7.71 11.20
CA GLY A 343 12.32 8.73 11.34
C GLY A 343 13.47 8.63 10.34
N ASP A 344 13.27 7.94 9.21
CA ASP A 344 14.20 7.94 8.07
C ASP A 344 13.81 9.05 7.09
N ASP A 345 14.07 10.29 7.50
CA ASP A 345 13.72 11.50 6.75
C ASP A 345 14.43 11.54 5.39
N THR A 346 15.66 11.02 5.31
CA THR A 346 16.44 11.00 4.05
C THR A 346 15.73 10.18 2.97
N THR A 347 15.24 8.98 3.34
CA THR A 347 14.45 8.18 2.42
C THR A 347 13.12 8.83 2.07
N ALA A 348 12.40 9.32 3.08
CA ALA A 348 11.11 9.95 2.88
C ALA A 348 11.20 11.13 1.91
N ASP A 349 12.19 12.01 2.11
CA ASP A 349 12.46 13.16 1.26
C ASP A 349 12.79 12.73 -0.18
N ALA A 350 13.67 11.73 -0.35
CA ALA A 350 14.03 11.24 -1.67
C ALA A 350 12.82 10.74 -2.46
N LEU A 351 11.90 10.03 -1.81
CA LEU A 351 10.70 9.46 -2.44
C LEU A 351 9.62 10.52 -2.66
N LEU A 352 9.40 11.46 -1.73
CA LEU A 352 8.48 12.59 -1.91
C LEU A 352 8.95 13.53 -3.02
N THR A 353 10.24 13.84 -3.10
CA THR A 353 10.80 14.61 -4.20
C THR A 353 10.74 13.86 -5.54
N TRP A 354 10.77 12.52 -5.52
CA TRP A 354 10.52 11.74 -6.73
C TRP A 354 9.05 11.85 -7.16
N LEU A 355 8.09 11.73 -6.23
CA LEU A 355 6.65 11.89 -6.52
C LEU A 355 6.33 13.30 -7.04
N ASP A 356 6.92 14.33 -6.43
CA ASP A 356 6.76 15.73 -6.84
C ASP A 356 7.19 15.99 -8.28
N ARG A 357 8.31 15.38 -8.70
CA ARG A 357 8.88 15.52 -10.05
C ARG A 357 8.09 14.81 -11.14
N HIS A 358 7.25 13.85 -10.80
CA HIS A 358 6.50 13.03 -11.77
C HIS A 358 4.98 13.25 -11.70
N ARG A 359 4.56 14.41 -11.21
CA ARG A 359 3.18 14.88 -11.37
C ARG A 359 2.84 15.08 -12.85
N THR A 360 1.55 15.07 -13.16
CA THR A 360 1.03 15.44 -14.49
C THR A 360 1.23 16.93 -14.77
N SER A 361 0.90 17.40 -15.98
CA SER A 361 1.06 18.82 -16.31
C SER A 361 0.08 19.73 -15.54
N THR A 362 -1.01 19.18 -15.02
CA THR A 362 -1.92 19.87 -14.07
C THR A 362 -1.48 19.78 -12.60
N GLY A 363 -0.40 19.05 -12.30
CA GLY A 363 0.07 18.80 -10.94
C GLY A 363 -0.62 17.63 -10.24
N ALA A 364 -1.44 16.83 -10.94
CA ALA A 364 -2.08 15.65 -10.36
C ALA A 364 -1.08 14.51 -10.13
N LEU A 365 -1.32 13.69 -9.11
CA LEU A 365 -0.50 12.51 -8.83
C LEU A 365 -0.98 11.29 -9.65
N PRO A 366 -0.19 10.79 -10.61
CA PRO A 366 -0.58 9.65 -11.44
C PRO A 366 -0.43 8.33 -10.69
N GLU A 367 -1.06 7.26 -11.14
CA GLU A 367 -0.90 5.89 -10.62
C GLU A 367 0.51 5.32 -10.89
N LYS A 368 1.09 5.67 -12.05
CA LYS A 368 2.35 5.08 -12.54
C LYS A 368 3.29 6.13 -13.08
N VAL A 369 4.57 5.76 -13.13
CA VAL A 369 5.61 6.42 -13.92
C VAL A 369 6.28 5.38 -14.78
N ASN A 370 6.30 5.61 -16.09
CA ASN A 370 6.86 4.66 -17.04
C ASN A 370 8.40 4.72 -17.08
N ARG A 371 9.03 3.88 -17.89
CA ARG A 371 10.50 3.83 -18.02
C ARG A 371 11.12 5.09 -18.62
N ASP A 372 10.32 5.88 -19.32
CA ASP A 372 10.73 7.14 -19.96
C ASP A 372 10.52 8.35 -19.02
N LEU A 373 10.33 8.09 -17.72
CA LEU A 373 10.11 9.09 -16.66
C LEU A 373 8.86 9.95 -16.92
N GLN A 374 7.86 9.41 -17.61
CA GLN A 374 6.59 10.11 -17.85
C GLN A 374 5.49 9.60 -16.92
N PRO A 375 4.62 10.49 -16.42
CA PRO A 375 3.41 10.09 -15.70
C PRO A 375 2.54 9.19 -16.60
N ALA A 376 1.95 8.15 -16.01
CA ALA A 376 1.20 7.13 -16.72
C ALA A 376 0.08 6.53 -15.87
N GLY A 377 -0.87 5.85 -16.52
CA GLY A 377 -2.04 5.32 -15.85
C GLY A 377 -3.04 6.43 -15.49
N GLU A 378 -3.83 6.19 -14.46
CA GLU A 378 -4.84 7.13 -13.96
C GLU A 378 -4.21 8.33 -13.27
N ALA A 379 -4.75 9.53 -13.47
CA ALA A 379 -4.37 10.71 -12.70
C ALA A 379 -5.56 11.68 -12.55
N PRO A 380 -5.89 12.12 -11.32
CA PRO A 380 -5.26 11.75 -10.06
C PRO A 380 -5.64 10.35 -9.58
N LEU A 381 -4.74 9.73 -8.79
CA LEU A 381 -5.06 8.55 -8.00
C LEU A 381 -5.19 8.92 -6.51
N SER A 382 -6.37 8.70 -5.92
CA SER A 382 -6.65 9.12 -4.54
C SER A 382 -5.76 8.42 -3.50
N TRP A 383 -5.40 7.15 -3.71
CA TRP A 383 -4.52 6.44 -2.79
C TRP A 383 -3.13 7.09 -2.71
N THR A 384 -2.52 7.44 -3.85
CA THR A 384 -1.24 8.14 -3.89
C THR A 384 -1.35 9.52 -3.24
N ALA A 385 -2.39 10.29 -3.57
CA ALA A 385 -2.61 11.60 -2.97
C ALA A 385 -2.75 11.53 -1.44
N ALA A 386 -3.50 10.57 -0.92
CA ALA A 386 -3.65 10.36 0.52
C ALA A 386 -2.34 9.97 1.20
N LEU A 387 -1.57 9.06 0.60
CA LEU A 387 -0.26 8.66 1.12
C LEU A 387 0.75 9.82 1.14
N VAL A 388 0.72 10.70 0.13
CA VAL A 388 1.56 11.91 0.09
C VAL A 388 1.20 12.87 1.22
N VAL A 389 -0.09 13.09 1.48
CA VAL A 389 -0.53 13.92 2.62
C VAL A 389 -0.06 13.29 3.94
N LEU A 390 -0.27 11.98 4.13
CA LEU A 390 0.16 11.29 5.35
C LEU A 390 1.68 11.34 5.55
N ALA A 391 2.48 11.09 4.50
CA ALA A 391 3.93 11.11 4.56
C ALA A 391 4.46 12.52 4.86
N GLY A 392 3.90 13.53 4.20
CA GLY A 392 4.22 14.94 4.46
C GLY A 392 3.87 15.37 5.89
N THR A 393 2.75 14.89 6.43
CA THR A 393 2.39 15.11 7.84
C THR A 393 3.36 14.39 8.77
N ALA A 394 3.74 13.15 8.48
CA ALA A 394 4.64 12.32 9.29
C ALA A 394 6.05 12.94 9.44
N LEU A 395 6.55 13.62 8.41
CA LEU A 395 7.83 14.37 8.47
C LEU A 395 7.78 15.58 9.42
N GLN A 396 6.59 16.13 9.67
CA GLN A 396 6.43 17.31 10.52
C GLN A 396 6.01 16.94 11.94
N ASN A 397 5.15 15.95 12.07
CA ASN A 397 4.56 15.51 13.33
C ASN A 397 4.38 14.00 13.31
N ALA A 398 4.65 13.35 14.46
CA ALA A 398 4.40 11.92 14.60
C ALA A 398 2.92 11.59 14.36
N LEU A 399 2.66 10.65 13.45
CA LEU A 399 1.32 10.10 13.25
C LEU A 399 0.98 9.11 14.38
N PRO A 400 -0.31 8.99 14.76
CA PRO A 400 -0.71 7.99 15.74
C PRO A 400 -0.42 6.58 15.20
N THR A 401 0.23 5.75 16.03
CA THR A 401 0.53 4.34 15.73
C THR A 401 -0.20 3.43 16.72
N PRO A 402 -0.95 2.41 16.27
CA PRO A 402 -1.72 1.56 17.17
C PRO A 402 -0.80 0.54 17.88
N GLY A 403 -0.79 0.61 19.22
CA GLY A 403 0.04 -0.22 20.12
C GLY A 403 -0.37 -1.68 20.20
#